data_AF-A0A1B8ARS1-F1
#
_entry.id   AF-A0A1B8ARS1-F1
#
_cell.length_a   1.000
_cell.length_b   1.000
_cell.length_c   1.000
_cell.angle_alpha   90.00
_cell.angle_beta   90.00
_cell.angle_gamma   90.00
#
_symmetry.space_group_name_H-M   'P 1'
#
loop_
_entity.id
_entity.type
_entity.pdbx_description
1 polymer ?
#
loop_
_entity_poly.entity_id
_entity_poly.type
_entity_poly.pdbx_seq_one_letter_code
_entity_poly.pdbx_strand_id
1 'polypeptide(L)'
;MTADIDATSGGTDPSAFQSAEVTQDVPGVGFGGLSLATNTDFPLTVKMPQGMTCEGSVGGADNVCIVRVRNSAAAGPFGGSAAFTQSASARKRAIAFRLKKRMQIVRN
;
A
#
# COMPACT_ATOMS: atom_id res chain seq x y z
N MET A 1 10.37 5.62 -4.58
CA MET A 1 9.61 5.68 -3.33
C MET A 1 9.23 4.28 -2.89
N THR A 2 9.03 4.05 -1.59
CA THR A 2 8.57 2.77 -1.04
C THR A 2 7.14 2.90 -0.52
N ALA A 3 6.37 1.82 -0.60
CA ALA A 3 5.01 1.77 -0.07
C ALA A 3 4.79 0.46 0.71
N ASP A 4 4.08 0.56 1.83
CA ASP A 4 3.58 -0.59 2.57
C ASP A 4 2.09 -0.39 2.86
N ILE A 5 1.35 -1.48 3.01
CA ILE A 5 -0.07 -1.45 3.33
C ILE A 5 -0.32 -2.35 4.53
N ASP A 6 -0.94 -1.79 5.56
CA ASP A 6 -1.56 -2.52 6.66
C ASP A 6 -3.04 -2.73 6.35
N ALA A 7 -3.45 -4.00 6.38
CA ALA A 7 -4.81 -4.40 6.08
C ALA A 7 -5.65 -4.71 7.34
N THR A 8 -5.07 -4.64 8.54
CA THR A 8 -5.65 -5.21 9.76
C THR A 8 -5.62 -4.28 10.96
N SER A 9 -4.48 -3.68 11.30
CA SER A 9 -4.30 -3.00 12.59
C SER A 9 -4.82 -1.55 12.61
N GLY A 10 -5.26 -1.03 11.46
CA GLY A 10 -5.63 0.38 11.34
C GLY A 10 -4.43 1.32 11.47
N GLY A 11 -3.22 0.84 11.16
CA GLY A 11 -1.96 1.59 11.25
C GLY A 11 -1.36 1.65 12.66
N THR A 12 -1.88 0.88 13.62
CA THR A 12 -1.41 0.88 15.01
C THR A 12 -0.28 -0.12 15.27
N ASP A 13 -0.15 -1.16 14.45
CA ASP A 13 0.91 -2.17 14.52
C ASP A 13 1.89 -2.02 13.34
N PRO A 14 3.14 -1.62 13.58
CA PRO A 14 4.16 -1.52 12.54
C PRO A 14 4.44 -2.84 11.81
N SER A 15 4.21 -3.99 12.46
CA SER A 15 4.46 -5.33 11.89
C SER A 15 3.36 -5.81 10.95
N ALA A 16 2.17 -5.19 11.01
CA ALA A 16 1.05 -5.51 10.13
C ALA A 16 1.22 -4.94 8.70
N PHE A 17 2.19 -4.03 8.51
CA PHE A 17 2.51 -3.44 7.21
C PHE A 17 3.23 -4.43 6.30
N GLN A 18 2.64 -4.68 5.13
CA GLN A 18 3.21 -5.53 4.08
C GLN A 18 3.63 -4.66 2.89
N SER A 19 4.77 -4.98 2.27
CA SER A 19 5.27 -4.22 1.12
C SER A 19 4.26 -4.19 -0.03
N ALA A 20 4.11 -3.03 -0.65
CA ALA A 20 3.25 -2.79 -1.81
C ALA A 20 4.05 -2.17 -2.96
N GLU A 21 3.70 -2.55 -4.18
CA GLU A 21 4.40 -2.12 -5.39
C GLU A 21 4.00 -0.67 -5.74
N VAL A 22 4.98 0.22 -5.92
CA VAL A 22 4.76 1.56 -6.47
C VAL A 22 4.87 1.46 -8.00
N THR A 23 3.76 1.58 -8.72
CA THR A 23 3.71 1.41 -10.18
C THR A 23 3.90 2.73 -10.95
N GLN A 24 3.70 3.85 -10.28
CA GLN A 24 4.01 5.18 -10.80
C GLN A 24 4.55 6.00 -9.65
N ASP A 25 5.77 6.50 -9.79
CA ASP A 25 6.47 7.24 -8.76
C ASP A 25 6.61 8.72 -9.13
N VAL A 26 6.86 9.55 -8.12
CA VAL A 26 7.14 10.97 -8.31
C VAL A 26 8.44 11.11 -9.12
N PRO A 27 8.46 11.85 -10.24
CA PRO A 27 9.67 12.12 -10.99
C PRO A 27 10.71 12.80 -10.09
N GLY A 28 11.86 12.16 -9.90
CA GLY A 28 13.01 12.71 -9.19
C GLY A 28 14.27 12.57 -10.04
N VAL A 29 15.16 13.55 -9.94
CA VAL A 29 16.47 13.54 -10.63
C VAL A 29 17.57 13.25 -9.59
N GLY A 30 18.34 12.17 -9.80
CA GLY A 30 19.49 11.81 -8.95
C GLY A 30 19.18 10.94 -7.71
N PHE A 31 20.22 10.68 -6.90
CA PHE A 31 20.13 9.90 -5.66
C PHE A 31 19.32 10.67 -4.59
N GLY A 32 18.31 10.01 -4.00
CA GLY A 32 17.59 10.52 -2.82
C GLY A 32 16.34 11.37 -3.10
N GLY A 33 15.86 11.45 -4.34
CA GLY A 33 14.59 12.14 -4.64
C GLY A 33 14.68 13.67 -4.59
N LEU A 34 15.87 14.23 -4.89
CA LEU A 34 16.06 15.67 -5.07
C LEU A 34 15.30 16.13 -6.32
N SER A 35 14.10 16.67 -6.12
CA SER A 35 13.35 17.32 -7.18
C SER A 35 13.99 18.67 -7.47
N LEU A 36 14.60 18.83 -8.65
CA LEU A 36 15.39 20.03 -8.96
C LEU A 36 14.59 21.31 -9.20
N ALA A 37 13.25 21.31 -9.34
CA ALA A 37 12.57 22.58 -9.69
C ALA A 37 11.03 22.70 -9.58
N THR A 38 10.25 21.78 -8.97
CA THR A 38 8.78 21.97 -9.07
C THR A 38 7.97 21.50 -7.85
N ASN A 39 7.42 22.47 -7.11
CA ASN A 39 6.33 22.27 -6.15
C ASN A 39 5.02 22.11 -6.93
N THR A 40 4.72 20.88 -7.35
CA THR A 40 3.47 20.53 -8.02
C THR A 40 2.96 19.19 -7.50
N ASP A 41 1.67 18.93 -7.68
CA ASP A 41 1.10 17.62 -7.38
C ASP A 41 1.59 16.60 -8.40
N PHE A 42 2.20 15.52 -7.92
CA PHE A 42 2.64 14.40 -8.74
C PHE A 42 1.78 13.16 -8.46
N PRO A 43 1.32 12.44 -9.49
CA PRO A 43 0.57 11.21 -9.29
C PRO A 43 1.48 10.13 -8.72
N LEU A 44 1.06 9.54 -7.60
CA LEU A 44 1.63 8.35 -7.01
C LEU A 44 0.62 7.20 -7.12
N THR A 45 1.03 6.10 -7.75
CA THR A 45 0.18 4.90 -7.83
C THR A 45 0.81 3.76 -7.04
N VAL A 46 0.08 3.25 -6.05
CA VAL A 46 0.45 2.08 -5.25
C VAL A 46 -0.51 0.93 -5.56
N LYS A 47 0.06 -0.23 -5.87
CA LYS A 47 -0.67 -1.45 -6.17
C LYS A 47 -0.75 -2.33 -4.93
N MET A 48 -1.98 -2.58 -4.52
CA MET A 48 -2.28 -3.42 -3.36
C MET A 48 -1.85 -4.88 -3.61
N PRO A 49 -1.21 -5.55 -2.63
CA PRO A 49 -0.78 -6.94 -2.77
C PRO A 49 -1.92 -7.89 -3.18
N GLN A 50 -1.59 -8.85 -4.05
CA GLN A 50 -2.59 -9.82 -4.51
C GLN A 50 -3.12 -10.64 -3.35
N GLY A 51 -4.44 -10.79 -3.30
CA GLY A 51 -5.10 -11.49 -2.22
C GLY A 51 -5.23 -10.68 -0.93
N MET A 52 -4.74 -9.44 -0.82
CA MET A 52 -4.98 -8.62 0.37
C MET A 52 -6.46 -8.20 0.49
N THR A 53 -6.98 -8.18 1.71
CA THR A 53 -8.35 -7.76 2.05
C THR A 53 -8.29 -6.76 3.18
N CYS A 54 -8.97 -5.63 3.05
CA CYS A 54 -9.03 -4.65 4.13
C CYS A 54 -9.99 -5.14 5.22
N GLU A 55 -9.46 -5.31 6.41
CA GLU A 55 -10.10 -5.87 7.60
C GLU A 55 -10.03 -4.92 8.80
N GLY A 56 -9.25 -3.84 8.70
CA GLY A 56 -9.14 -2.83 9.74
C GLY A 56 -10.44 -2.05 9.95
N SER A 57 -10.62 -1.57 11.18
CA SER A 57 -11.67 -0.64 11.58
C SER A 57 -11.02 0.60 12.20
N VAL A 58 -11.30 1.78 11.64
CA VAL A 58 -10.66 3.05 12.05
C VAL A 58 -11.71 4.15 12.06
N GLY A 59 -11.84 4.85 13.19
CA GLY A 59 -12.72 6.03 13.28
C GLY A 59 -14.19 5.76 12.95
N GLY A 60 -14.68 4.53 13.18
CA GLY A 60 -16.05 4.13 12.86
C GLY A 60 -16.26 3.65 11.41
N ALA A 61 -15.20 3.60 10.59
CA ALA A 61 -15.24 3.00 9.27
C ALA A 61 -14.62 1.59 9.29
N ASP A 62 -15.34 0.62 8.73
CA ASP A 62 -14.84 -0.74 8.53
C ASP A 62 -14.24 -0.92 7.13
N ASN A 63 -13.57 -2.06 6.93
CA ASN A 63 -12.98 -2.43 5.64
C ASN A 63 -11.90 -1.40 5.21
N VAL A 64 -11.12 -0.94 6.21
CA VAL A 64 -10.06 0.05 6.06
C VAL A 64 -8.71 -0.64 5.92
N CYS A 65 -7.91 -0.15 4.98
CA CYS A 65 -6.47 -0.36 4.92
C CYS A 65 -5.75 0.98 5.12
N ILE A 66 -4.55 0.93 5.68
CA ILE A 66 -3.65 2.08 5.78
C ILE A 66 -2.48 1.86 4.83
N VAL A 67 -2.29 2.75 3.86
CA VAL A 67 -1.08 2.80 3.05
C VAL A 67 -0.10 3.79 3.68
N ARG A 68 1.18 3.42 3.73
CA ARG A 68 2.28 4.27 4.17
C ARG A 68 3.31 4.38 3.06
N VAL A 69 3.59 5.59 2.62
CA VAL A 69 4.53 5.87 1.51
C VAL A 69 5.71 6.70 2.01
N ARG A 70 6.93 6.34 1.61
CA ARG A 70 8.17 6.94 2.12
C ARG A 70 9.26 7.01 1.05
N ASN A 71 9.92 8.16 0.92
CA ASN A 71 11.10 8.32 0.07
C ASN A 71 12.38 7.78 0.73
N SER A 72 13.49 7.75 -0.02
CA SER A 72 14.79 7.25 0.44
C SER A 72 15.78 8.37 0.78
N ALA A 73 15.28 9.52 1.25
CA ALA A 73 16.14 10.66 1.57
C ALA A 73 17.05 10.38 2.78
N ALA A 74 18.32 10.79 2.68
CA ALA A 74 19.33 10.57 3.72
C ALA A 74 19.07 11.37 5.01
N ALA A 75 18.36 12.51 4.93
CA ALA A 75 17.99 13.34 6.07
C ALA A 75 16.82 12.76 6.91
N GLY A 76 16.30 11.60 6.52
CA GLY A 76 15.13 10.95 7.10
C GLY A 76 14.09 10.67 6.02
N PRO A 77 13.44 9.49 6.03
CA PRO A 77 12.44 9.15 5.02
C PRO A 77 11.22 10.05 5.20
N PHE A 78 11.03 10.97 4.25
CA PHE A 78 9.82 11.79 4.17
C PHE A 78 8.69 10.97 3.58
N GLY A 79 7.47 11.19 4.08
CA GLY A 79 6.35 10.37 3.69
C GLY A 79 5.08 10.71 4.43
N GLY A 80 4.04 9.94 4.15
CA GLY A 80 2.73 10.09 4.77
C GLY A 80 1.99 8.76 4.79
N SER A 81 0.85 8.76 5.48
CA SER A 81 -0.07 7.63 5.49
C SER A 81 -1.46 8.08 5.05
N ALA A 82 -2.19 7.21 4.38
CA ALA A 82 -3.58 7.43 3.99
C ALA A 82 -4.43 6.22 4.34
N ALA A 83 -5.65 6.47 4.79
CA ALA A 83 -6.66 5.45 5.00
C ALA A 83 -7.55 5.34 3.76
N PHE A 84 -7.87 4.11 3.35
CA PHE A 84 -8.79 3.88 2.24
C PHE A 84 -9.63 2.63 2.48
N THR A 85 -10.82 2.59 1.88
CA THR A 85 -11.68 1.41 1.90
C THR A 85 -11.55 0.58 0.64
N GLN A 86 -11.69 -0.73 0.77
CA GLN A 86 -11.67 -1.63 -0.37
C GLN A 86 -13.04 -1.76 -1.01
N SER A 87 -13.15 -1.59 -2.33
CA SER A 87 -14.42 -1.85 -3.02
C SER A 87 -14.82 -3.33 -2.90
N ALA A 88 -16.13 -3.60 -2.86
CA ALA A 88 -16.65 -4.97 -2.78
C ALA A 88 -16.13 -5.86 -3.92
N SER A 89 -15.97 -5.31 -5.13
CA SER A 89 -15.44 -6.06 -6.28
C SER A 89 -13.96 -6.40 -6.11
N ALA A 90 -13.14 -5.48 -5.59
CA ALA A 90 -11.73 -5.72 -5.31
C ALA A 90 -11.56 -6.78 -4.21
N ARG A 91 -12.36 -6.71 -3.14
CA ARG A 91 -12.35 -7.71 -2.06
C ARG A 91 -12.70 -9.10 -2.57
N LYS A 92 -13.73 -9.23 -3.40
CA LYS A 92 -14.09 -10.51 -4.05
C LYS A 92 -12.93 -11.09 -4.87
N ARG A 93 -12.24 -10.26 -5.68
CA ARG A 93 -11.08 -10.70 -6.46
C ARG A 93 -9.93 -11.17 -5.58
N ALA A 94 -9.67 -10.49 -4.46
CA ALA A 94 -8.64 -10.89 -3.51
C ALA A 94 -8.95 -12.25 -2.86
N ILE A 95 -10.19 -12.47 -2.42
CA ILE A 95 -10.62 -13.75 -1.85
C ILE A 95 -10.52 -14.87 -2.90
N ALA A 96 -10.99 -14.64 -4.12
CA ALA A 96 -10.89 -15.61 -5.21
C ALA A 96 -9.42 -15.98 -5.51
N PHE A 97 -8.50 -15.01 -5.47
CA PHE A 97 -7.08 -15.26 -5.61
C PHE A 97 -6.53 -16.17 -4.49
N ARG A 98 -6.87 -15.89 -3.22
CA ARG A 98 -6.48 -16.75 -2.07
C ARG A 98 -7.00 -18.18 -2.24
N LEU A 99 -8.26 -18.35 -2.61
CA LEU A 99 -8.87 -19.66 -2.84
C LEU A 99 -8.17 -20.42 -3.97
N LYS A 100 -7.92 -19.75 -5.10
CA LYS A 100 -7.18 -20.35 -6.23
C LYS A 100 -5.79 -20.82 -5.80
N LYS A 101 -5.04 -20.00 -5.05
CA LYS A 101 -3.70 -20.36 -4.56
C LYS A 101 -3.74 -21.56 -3.62
N ARG A 102 -4.70 -21.61 -2.70
CA ARG A 102 -4.90 -22.78 -1.81
C ARG A 102 -5.17 -24.06 -2.60
N MET A 103 -6.05 -24.00 -3.59
CA MET A 103 -6.34 -25.16 -4.45
C MET A 103 -5.12 -25.61 -5.27
N GLN A 104 -4.25 -24.70 -5.68
CA GLN A 104 -3.00 -25.05 -6.38
C GLN A 104 -2.02 -25.80 -5.46
N ILE A 105 -1.93 -25.39 -4.18
CA ILE A 105 -1.06 -26.05 -3.20
C ILE A 105 -1.55 -27.47 -2.92
N VAL A 106 -2.86 -27.69 -2.75
CA VAL A 106 -3.43 -29.02 -2.45
C VAL A 106 -3.30 -30.00 -3.62
N ARG A 107 -3.09 -29.51 -4.84
CA ARG A 107 -2.99 -30.33 -6.06
C ARG A 107 -1.55 -30.72 -6.43
N ASN A 108 -0.57 -30.26 -5.65
CA ASN A 108 0.85 -30.60 -5.77
C ASN A 108 1.26 -31.52 -4.62
#